data_AF-F6FH70-F1
#
_entry.id   AF-F6FH70-F1
#
_cell.length_a   1.000
_cell.length_b   1.000
_cell.length_c   1.000
_cell.angle_alpha   90.00
_cell.angle_beta   90.00
_cell.angle_gamma   90.00
#
_symmetry.space_group_name_H-M   'P 1'
#
loop_
_entity.id
_entity.type
_entity.pdbx_description
1 polymer ?
#
loop_
_entity_poly.entity_id
_entity_poly.type
_entity_poly.pdbx_seq_one_letter_code
_entity_poly.pdbx_strand_id
1 'polypeptide(L)'
;MESKNLQLISSLNSDAQWKAEYEIDKEAVKALIEGTNDNNGGVKLKEWCESELSKTFKEGDDLKTVTRWCTIGKISQRIPKGKTLLDTKASNNTEWETIYNKHTGTEDRNILNLSAVKGDTTKADDLTRMKQFCEENQDKDFLVSKKVNEYDLVIKWCTK
;
A
#
# COMPACT_ATOMS: atom_id res chain seq x y z
N MET A 1 11.75 23.37 -2.61
CA MET A 1 11.37 22.29 -1.67
C MET A 1 9.87 22.12 -1.77
N GLU A 2 9.39 21.05 -2.40
CA GLU A 2 7.96 20.72 -2.31
C GLU A 2 7.64 20.45 -0.84
N SER A 3 6.73 21.23 -0.28
CA SER A 3 6.20 20.98 1.06
C SER A 3 5.48 19.64 1.00
N LYS A 4 6.09 18.58 1.53
CA LYS A 4 5.39 17.30 1.72
C LYS A 4 4.32 17.57 2.75
N ASN A 5 3.07 17.67 2.29
CA ASN A 5 1.91 17.86 3.15
C ASN A 5 1.65 16.53 3.88
N LEU A 6 2.49 16.24 4.88
CA LEU A 6 2.44 15.01 5.65
C LEU A 6 1.28 15.08 6.63
N GLN A 7 0.31 14.18 6.47
CA GLN A 7 -0.78 14.03 7.42
C GLN A 7 -0.46 12.91 8.41
N LEU A 8 -0.64 13.17 9.70
CA LEU A 8 -0.42 12.17 10.74
C LEU A 8 -1.57 11.16 10.78
N ILE A 9 -1.26 9.88 11.04
CA ILE A 9 -2.30 8.84 11.22
C ILE A 9 -3.19 9.17 12.42
N SER A 10 -2.62 9.76 13.48
CA SER A 10 -3.35 10.19 14.67
C SER A 10 -4.50 11.16 14.36
N SER A 11 -4.41 11.95 13.28
CA SER A 11 -5.48 12.87 12.86
C SER A 11 -6.77 12.15 12.42
N LEU A 12 -6.68 10.86 12.05
CA LEU A 12 -7.82 10.05 11.65
C LEU A 12 -8.64 9.53 12.85
N ASN A 13 -8.10 9.59 14.06
CA ASN A 13 -8.72 9.05 15.29
C ASN A 13 -9.27 7.61 15.11
N SER A 14 -8.51 6.75 14.41
CA SER A 14 -8.94 5.40 14.02
C SER A 14 -7.93 4.34 14.46
N ASP A 15 -8.29 3.53 15.44
CA ASP A 15 -7.46 2.40 15.87
C ASP A 15 -7.37 1.30 14.79
N ALA A 16 -8.39 1.20 13.93
CA ALA A 16 -8.37 0.31 12.78
C ALA A 16 -7.29 0.70 11.76
N GLN A 17 -7.02 2.00 11.59
CA GLN A 17 -5.94 2.47 10.73
C GLN A 17 -4.58 2.05 11.28
N TRP A 18 -4.35 2.21 12.58
CA TRP A 18 -3.11 1.78 13.23
C TRP A 18 -2.88 0.29 13.13
N LYS A 19 -3.94 -0.52 13.29
CA LYS A 19 -3.87 -1.96 13.08
C LYS A 19 -3.50 -2.30 11.63
N ALA A 20 -4.11 -1.63 10.65
CA ALA A 20 -3.81 -1.87 9.24
C ALA A 20 -2.37 -1.47 8.88
N GLU A 21 -1.85 -0.38 9.44
CA GLU A 21 -0.45 0.06 9.27
C GLU A 21 0.54 -0.94 9.87
N TYR A 22 0.24 -1.48 11.05
CA TYR A 22 1.02 -2.58 11.64
C TYR A 22 1.02 -3.84 10.76
N GLU A 23 -0.13 -4.20 10.19
CA GLU A 23 -0.28 -5.42 9.39
C GLU A 23 0.48 -5.39 8.06
N ILE A 24 0.83 -4.21 7.54
CA ILE A 24 1.61 -4.07 6.29
C ILE A 24 3.00 -4.70 6.42
N ASP A 25 3.67 -4.52 7.56
CA ASP A 25 4.98 -5.10 7.83
C ASP A 25 5.17 -5.31 9.34
N LYS A 26 4.46 -6.33 9.86
CA LYS A 26 4.47 -6.71 11.28
C LYS A 26 5.87 -6.91 11.83
N GLU A 27 6.75 -7.52 11.03
CA GLU A 27 8.09 -7.88 11.47
C GLU A 27 8.98 -6.64 11.62
N ALA A 28 8.87 -5.66 10.72
CA ALA A 28 9.56 -4.39 10.89
C ALA A 28 9.08 -3.64 12.14
N VAL A 29 7.77 -3.64 12.42
CA VAL A 29 7.24 -2.99 13.63
C VAL A 29 7.65 -3.73 14.90
N LYS A 30 7.62 -5.06 14.91
CA LYS A 30 8.10 -5.87 16.05
C LYS A 30 9.58 -5.66 16.34
N ALA A 31 10.40 -5.48 15.30
CA ALA A 31 11.82 -5.17 15.44
C ALA A 31 12.06 -3.74 15.95
N LEU A 32 11.15 -2.80 15.63
CA LEU A 32 11.23 -1.40 16.04
C LEU A 32 10.75 -1.19 17.49
N ILE A 33 9.70 -1.88 17.91
CA ILE A 33 9.00 -1.64 19.17
C ILE A 33 8.95 -2.93 20.00
N GLU A 34 9.74 -2.98 21.07
CA GLU A 34 9.81 -4.12 21.98
C GLU A 34 8.44 -4.44 22.62
N GLY A 35 8.15 -5.72 22.82
CA GLY A 35 6.89 -6.20 23.41
C GLY A 35 5.68 -6.15 22.45
N THR A 36 5.91 -5.81 21.19
CA THR A 36 4.89 -5.87 20.14
C THR A 36 4.59 -7.31 19.74
N ASN A 37 3.31 -7.63 19.61
CA ASN A 37 2.78 -8.90 19.11
C ASN A 37 1.53 -8.66 18.25
N ASP A 38 1.01 -9.72 17.66
CA ASP A 38 -0.12 -9.65 16.72
C ASP A 38 -1.43 -9.13 17.34
N ASN A 39 -1.56 -9.16 18.67
CA ASN A 39 -2.76 -8.68 19.37
C ASN A 39 -2.67 -7.20 19.76
N ASN A 40 -1.46 -6.65 19.94
CA ASN A 40 -1.26 -5.27 20.41
C ASN A 40 -0.53 -4.36 19.42
N GLY A 41 -0.10 -4.85 18.25
CA GLY A 41 0.81 -4.12 17.37
C GLY A 41 0.32 -2.76 16.89
N GLY A 42 -0.97 -2.62 16.56
CA GLY A 42 -1.53 -1.31 16.22
C GLY A 42 -1.49 -0.32 17.38
N VAL A 43 -1.81 -0.77 18.59
CA VAL A 43 -1.76 0.06 19.81
C VAL A 43 -0.33 0.47 20.13
N LYS A 44 0.60 -0.49 20.07
CA LYS A 44 2.03 -0.23 20.32
C LYS A 44 2.63 0.73 19.30
N LEU A 45 2.25 0.61 18.02
CA LEU A 45 2.67 1.53 16.96
C LEU A 45 2.16 2.95 17.22
N LYS A 46 0.91 3.10 17.63
CA LYS A 46 0.31 4.39 18.02
C LYS A 46 1.07 5.03 19.19
N GLU A 47 1.23 4.30 20.30
CA GLU A 47 1.95 4.76 21.50
C GLU A 47 3.39 5.18 21.17
N TRP A 48 4.09 4.38 20.36
CA TRP A 48 5.44 4.69 19.91
C TRP A 48 5.47 5.98 19.08
N CYS A 49 4.57 6.14 18.12
CA CYS A 49 4.47 7.35 17.32
C CYS A 49 4.18 8.60 18.17
N GLU A 50 3.27 8.51 19.14
CA GLU A 50 2.98 9.61 20.07
C GLU A 50 4.23 9.98 20.89
N SER A 51 4.99 8.98 21.34
CA SER A 51 6.25 9.21 22.05
C SER A 51 7.31 9.84 21.16
N GLU A 52 7.54 9.32 19.95
CA GLU A 52 8.56 9.86 19.05
C GLU A 52 8.24 11.28 18.60
N LEU A 53 6.97 11.57 18.26
CA LEU A 53 6.55 12.92 17.85
C LEU A 53 6.68 13.96 18.96
N SER A 54 6.76 13.54 20.23
CA SER A 54 7.03 14.44 21.37
C SER A 54 8.51 14.77 21.57
N LYS A 55 9.43 14.06 20.89
CA LYS A 55 10.88 14.26 21.01
C LYS A 55 11.37 15.32 20.04
N THR A 56 12.48 15.96 20.41
CA THR A 56 13.21 16.84 19.51
C THR A 56 14.01 16.01 18.52
N PHE A 57 13.60 15.99 17.25
CA PHE A 57 14.33 15.26 16.20
C PHE A 57 15.67 15.93 15.92
N LYS A 58 16.76 15.16 15.99
CA LYS A 58 18.02 15.52 15.33
C LYS A 58 17.92 15.00 13.90
N GLU A 59 18.25 15.83 12.90
CA GLU A 59 18.13 15.45 11.49
C GLU A 59 18.78 14.08 11.18
N GLY A 60 18.12 13.23 10.39
CA GLY A 60 18.64 11.91 10.04
C GLY A 60 17.59 10.83 9.86
N ASP A 61 17.94 9.60 10.22
CA ASP A 61 17.12 8.40 10.02
C ASP A 61 15.90 8.31 10.95
N ASP A 62 15.92 9.01 12.09
CA ASP A 62 14.79 9.11 13.02
C ASP A 62 13.57 9.74 12.33
N LEU A 63 13.79 10.80 11.53
CA LEU A 63 12.72 11.47 10.80
C LEU A 63 12.13 10.58 9.71
N LYS A 64 12.94 9.76 9.04
CA LYS A 64 12.46 8.81 8.01
C LYS A 64 11.59 7.73 8.65
N THR A 65 12.00 7.21 9.80
CA THR A 65 11.29 6.15 10.53
C THR A 65 9.95 6.67 11.04
N VAL A 66 9.93 7.86 11.64
CA VAL A 66 8.68 8.51 12.07
C VAL A 66 7.80 8.86 10.88
N THR A 67 8.35 9.38 9.79
CA THR A 67 7.56 9.63 8.57
C THR A 67 6.98 8.33 8.02
N ARG A 68 7.74 7.22 8.05
CA ARG A 68 7.25 5.93 7.57
C ARG A 68 6.04 5.46 8.36
N TRP A 69 6.09 5.54 9.68
CA TRP A 69 5.18 4.81 10.56
C TRP A 69 4.09 5.68 11.18
N CYS A 70 4.28 6.99 11.26
CA CYS A 70 3.38 7.90 11.96
C CYS A 70 2.56 8.81 11.03
N THR A 71 2.91 8.87 9.73
CA THR A 71 2.15 9.61 8.72
C THR A 71 1.34 8.67 7.84
N ILE A 72 0.22 9.18 7.32
CA ILE A 72 -0.55 8.51 6.27
C ILE A 72 0.36 8.42 5.05
N GLY A 73 0.71 7.19 4.69
CA GLY A 73 1.55 6.92 3.53
C GLY A 73 0.71 6.75 2.28
N LYS A 74 1.33 6.95 1.13
CA LYS A 74 0.76 6.49 -0.15
C LYS A 74 0.74 4.98 -0.20
N ILE A 75 -0.18 4.39 -0.96
CA ILE A 75 -0.21 2.94 -1.22
C ILE A 75 1.14 2.45 -1.78
N SER A 76 1.76 3.22 -2.67
CA SER A 76 3.08 2.94 -3.28
C SER A 76 4.22 2.91 -2.27
N GLN A 77 4.04 3.57 -1.13
CA GLN A 77 4.97 3.47 -0.02
C GLN A 77 4.63 2.22 0.81
N ARG A 78 3.36 1.84 0.95
CA ARG A 78 2.89 0.71 1.77
C ARG A 78 2.92 -0.66 1.10
N ILE A 79 3.84 -0.88 0.17
CA ILE A 79 4.02 -2.20 -0.46
C ILE A 79 4.61 -3.19 0.57
N PRO A 80 3.98 -4.36 0.78
CA PRO A 80 4.50 -5.37 1.69
C PRO A 80 5.88 -5.86 1.27
N LYS A 81 6.66 -6.30 2.25
CA LYS A 81 7.98 -6.89 2.00
C LYS A 81 7.87 -8.09 1.03
N GLY A 82 8.77 -8.12 0.05
CA GLY A 82 8.80 -9.17 -0.98
C GLY A 82 7.92 -8.91 -2.20
N LYS A 83 7.22 -7.77 -2.25
CA LYS A 83 6.50 -7.30 -3.42
C LYS A 83 7.11 -6.02 -3.98
N THR A 84 6.96 -5.82 -5.28
CA THR A 84 7.38 -4.56 -5.94
C THR A 84 6.30 -4.11 -6.91
N LEU A 85 6.05 -2.80 -6.97
CA LEU A 85 5.16 -2.23 -7.97
C LEU A 85 5.66 -2.49 -9.39
N LEU A 86 4.74 -2.81 -10.29
CA LEU A 86 4.98 -2.92 -11.71
C LEU A 86 5.13 -1.52 -12.32
N ASP A 87 6.05 -1.39 -13.26
CA ASP A 87 6.19 -0.16 -14.03
C ASP A 87 5.05 -0.03 -15.05
N THR A 88 4.17 0.94 -14.83
CA THR A 88 3.01 1.20 -15.69
C THR A 88 3.41 1.75 -17.06
N LYS A 89 4.62 2.32 -17.18
CA LYS A 89 5.16 2.90 -18.41
C LYS A 89 6.09 1.95 -19.16
N ALA A 90 6.30 0.73 -18.64
CA ALA A 90 7.13 -0.27 -19.30
C ALA A 90 6.60 -0.59 -20.70
N SER A 91 7.50 -0.55 -21.69
CA SER A 91 7.22 -0.93 -23.07
C SER A 91 7.07 -2.45 -23.24
N ASN A 92 7.73 -3.24 -22.38
CA ASN A 92 7.55 -4.68 -22.31
C ASN A 92 6.42 -5.04 -21.32
N ASN A 93 5.47 -5.86 -21.76
CA ASN A 93 4.32 -6.29 -20.98
C ASN A 93 4.52 -7.62 -20.22
N THR A 94 5.67 -8.28 -20.26
CA THR A 94 5.86 -9.62 -19.64
C THR A 94 5.36 -9.72 -18.19
N GLU A 95 5.65 -8.72 -17.35
CA GLU A 95 5.23 -8.74 -15.95
C GLU A 95 3.71 -8.51 -15.80
N TRP A 96 3.17 -7.59 -16.60
CA TRP A 96 1.73 -7.33 -16.67
C TRP A 96 0.95 -8.53 -17.19
N GLU A 97 1.49 -9.25 -18.18
CA GLU A 97 0.92 -10.49 -18.69
C GLU A 97 0.92 -11.60 -17.64
N THR A 98 1.96 -11.64 -16.80
CA THR A 98 2.02 -12.59 -15.68
C THR A 98 0.88 -12.34 -14.69
N ILE A 99 0.63 -11.07 -14.31
CA ILE A 99 -0.50 -10.73 -13.45
C ILE A 99 -1.84 -10.98 -14.13
N TYR A 100 -1.98 -10.55 -15.38
CA TYR A 100 -3.16 -10.82 -16.19
C TYR A 100 -3.49 -12.30 -16.17
N ASN A 101 -2.50 -13.17 -16.44
CA ASN A 101 -2.67 -14.62 -16.49
C ASN A 101 -3.05 -15.26 -15.15
N LYS A 102 -2.59 -14.71 -14.01
CA LYS A 102 -2.97 -15.20 -12.67
C LYS A 102 -4.45 -15.00 -12.33
N HIS A 103 -5.09 -13.93 -12.84
CA HIS A 103 -6.47 -13.58 -12.46
C HIS A 103 -7.47 -13.95 -13.57
N THR A 104 -8.07 -15.14 -13.46
CA THR A 104 -9.02 -15.69 -14.46
C THR A 104 -10.49 -15.58 -14.04
N GLY A 105 -10.77 -15.39 -12.75
CA GLY A 105 -12.14 -15.35 -12.22
C GLY A 105 -12.93 -14.14 -12.71
N THR A 106 -14.20 -14.34 -13.08
CA THR A 106 -15.07 -13.27 -13.59
C THR A 106 -15.28 -12.16 -12.55
N GLU A 107 -15.51 -12.51 -11.28
CA GLU A 107 -15.66 -11.52 -10.20
C GLU A 107 -14.41 -10.64 -10.05
N ASP A 108 -13.24 -11.26 -10.02
CA ASP A 108 -11.96 -10.56 -9.93
C ASP A 108 -11.71 -9.60 -11.09
N ARG A 109 -12.11 -10.01 -12.30
CA ARG A 109 -11.94 -9.23 -13.53
C ARG A 109 -12.95 -8.08 -13.61
N ASN A 110 -14.17 -8.29 -13.13
CA ASN A 110 -15.21 -7.26 -13.08
C ASN A 110 -14.83 -6.10 -12.14
N ILE A 111 -14.07 -6.36 -11.07
CA ILE A 111 -13.61 -5.30 -10.15
C ILE A 111 -12.82 -4.20 -10.88
N LEU A 112 -12.04 -4.58 -11.89
CA LEU A 112 -11.28 -3.64 -12.73
C LEU A 112 -11.96 -3.34 -14.08
N ASN A 113 -13.24 -3.72 -14.23
CA ASN A 113 -14.00 -3.61 -15.48
C ASN A 113 -13.26 -4.23 -16.68
N LEU A 114 -12.58 -5.36 -16.47
CA LEU A 114 -11.93 -6.13 -17.54
C LEU A 114 -12.95 -7.02 -18.24
N SER A 115 -12.56 -7.53 -19.41
CA SER A 115 -13.38 -8.46 -20.18
C SER A 115 -13.70 -9.72 -19.37
N ALA A 116 -14.97 -10.12 -19.28
CA ALA A 116 -15.39 -11.27 -18.46
C ALA A 116 -14.70 -12.59 -18.84
N VAL A 117 -14.37 -12.74 -20.12
CA VAL A 117 -13.61 -13.87 -20.68
C VAL A 117 -12.27 -13.35 -21.18
N LYS A 118 -11.19 -14.05 -20.83
CA LYS A 118 -9.85 -13.78 -21.37
C LYS A 118 -9.76 -14.24 -22.82
N GLY A 119 -9.17 -13.41 -23.68
CA GLY A 119 -8.79 -13.81 -25.02
C GLY A 119 -7.71 -12.92 -25.59
N ASP A 120 -7.09 -13.36 -26.68
CA ASP A 120 -6.06 -12.58 -27.38
C ASP A 120 -6.62 -11.26 -27.91
N THR A 121 -7.90 -11.24 -28.29
CA THR A 121 -8.60 -10.05 -28.77
C THR A 121 -8.91 -9.03 -27.66
N THR A 122 -8.95 -9.44 -26.39
CA THR A 122 -9.25 -8.55 -25.25
C THR A 122 -8.02 -8.18 -24.43
N LYS A 123 -6.93 -8.93 -24.59
CA LYS A 123 -5.72 -8.82 -23.78
C LYS A 123 -5.13 -7.41 -23.80
N ALA A 124 -5.02 -6.78 -24.97
CA ALA A 124 -4.43 -5.44 -25.09
C ALA A 124 -5.22 -4.38 -24.29
N ASP A 125 -6.55 -4.40 -24.40
CA ASP A 125 -7.43 -3.47 -23.69
C ASP A 125 -7.42 -3.73 -22.18
N ASP A 126 -7.44 -5.02 -21.77
CA ASP A 126 -7.41 -5.39 -20.37
C ASP A 126 -6.08 -4.97 -19.71
N LEU A 127 -4.94 -5.18 -20.38
CA LEU A 127 -3.64 -4.71 -19.90
C LEU A 127 -3.59 -3.18 -19.78
N THR A 128 -4.22 -2.46 -20.71
CA THR A 128 -4.33 -1.00 -20.66
C THR A 128 -5.13 -0.55 -19.44
N ARG A 129 -6.29 -1.17 -19.19
CA ARG A 129 -7.13 -0.89 -18.01
C ARG A 129 -6.40 -1.22 -16.70
N MET A 130 -5.69 -2.34 -16.63
CA MET A 130 -4.88 -2.71 -15.46
C MET A 130 -3.81 -1.65 -15.17
N LYS A 131 -3.04 -1.22 -16.18
CA LYS A 131 -2.03 -0.16 -16.03
C LYS A 131 -2.65 1.15 -15.57
N GLN A 132 -3.73 1.59 -16.22
CA GLN A 132 -4.44 2.81 -15.86
C GLN A 132 -4.94 2.78 -14.41
N PHE A 133 -5.54 1.67 -13.98
CA PHE A 133 -5.95 1.50 -12.58
C PHE A 133 -4.77 1.68 -11.62
N CYS A 134 -3.63 1.07 -11.92
CA CYS A 134 -2.45 1.19 -11.08
C CYS A 134 -1.90 2.62 -11.03
N GLU A 135 -1.89 3.34 -12.15
CA GLU A 135 -1.48 4.74 -12.19
C GLU A 135 -2.37 5.65 -11.33
N GLU A 136 -3.69 5.45 -11.41
CA GLU A 136 -4.67 6.25 -10.67
C GLU A 136 -4.71 5.96 -9.16
N ASN A 137 -4.28 4.75 -8.74
CA ASN A 137 -4.47 4.30 -7.36
C ASN A 137 -3.17 4.15 -6.56
N GLN A 138 -2.02 3.90 -7.18
CA GLN A 138 -0.77 3.62 -6.44
C GLN A 138 -0.36 4.78 -5.52
N ASP A 139 -0.69 6.01 -5.87
CA ASP A 139 -0.26 7.20 -5.11
C ASP A 139 -1.34 7.80 -4.21
N LYS A 140 -2.50 7.13 -4.10
CA LYS A 140 -3.53 7.49 -3.13
C LYS A 140 -3.08 7.16 -1.71
N ASP A 141 -3.71 7.83 -0.74
CA ASP A 141 -3.49 7.58 0.67
C ASP A 141 -3.93 6.18 1.07
N PHE A 142 -3.11 5.51 1.88
CA PHE A 142 -3.47 4.24 2.48
C PHE A 142 -4.45 4.47 3.63
N LEU A 143 -5.74 4.25 3.35
CA LEU A 143 -6.82 4.38 4.33
C LEU A 143 -7.54 3.05 4.52
N VAL A 144 -7.70 2.62 5.78
CA VAL A 144 -8.35 1.37 6.15
C VAL A 144 -9.80 1.31 5.65
N SER A 145 -10.50 2.44 5.60
CA SER A 145 -11.87 2.55 5.10
C SER A 145 -12.00 2.23 3.60
N LYS A 146 -10.91 2.35 2.84
CA LYS A 146 -10.85 2.07 1.40
C LYS A 146 -9.97 0.85 1.07
N LYS A 147 -9.44 0.16 2.08
CA LYS A 147 -8.41 -0.88 1.92
C LYS A 147 -8.82 -1.94 0.90
N VAL A 148 -10.04 -2.47 1.00
CA VAL A 148 -10.54 -3.54 0.12
C VAL A 148 -10.65 -3.08 -1.34
N ASN A 149 -11.00 -1.81 -1.58
CA ASN A 149 -11.31 -1.28 -2.91
C ASN A 149 -10.14 -0.52 -3.54
N GLU A 150 -9.08 -0.21 -2.80
CA GLU A 150 -7.92 0.52 -3.31
C GLU A 150 -6.64 -0.25 -3.01
N TYR A 151 -6.22 -0.33 -1.75
CA TYR A 151 -4.96 -0.96 -1.36
C TYR A 151 -4.85 -2.44 -1.77
N ASP A 152 -5.84 -3.27 -1.39
CA ASP A 152 -5.81 -4.70 -1.66
C ASP A 152 -5.82 -4.99 -3.16
N LEU A 153 -6.52 -4.16 -3.94
CA LEU A 153 -6.51 -4.25 -5.39
C LEU A 153 -5.15 -3.84 -5.99
N VAL A 154 -4.52 -2.77 -5.50
CA VAL A 154 -3.16 -2.40 -5.94
C VAL A 154 -2.17 -3.52 -5.62
N ILE A 155 -2.21 -4.08 -4.41
CA ILE A 155 -1.36 -5.22 -4.02
C ILE A 155 -1.67 -6.50 -4.82
N LYS A 156 -2.88 -6.65 -5.34
CA LYS A 156 -3.28 -7.81 -6.16
C LYS A 156 -2.91 -7.66 -7.64
N TRP A 157 -3.03 -6.45 -8.19
CA TRP A 157 -3.00 -6.21 -9.64
C TRP A 157 -1.80 -5.38 -10.12
N CYS A 158 -1.14 -4.66 -9.22
CA CYS A 158 -0.07 -3.72 -9.57
C CYS A 158 1.29 -4.15 -9.04
N THR A 159 1.41 -5.31 -8.39
CA THR A 159 2.69 -5.78 -7.82
C THR A 159 3.06 -7.16 -8.32
N LYS A 160 4.36 -7.42 -8.46
CA LYS A 160 4.93 -8.77 -8.60
C LYS A 160 5.47 -9.30 -7.29
#